data_AF-Q56XI3-F1
#
_entry.id   AF-Q56XI3-F1
#
_cell.length_a   1.000
_cell.length_b   1.000
_cell.length_c   1.000
_cell.angle_alpha   90.00
_cell.angle_beta   90.00
_cell.angle_gamma   90.00
#
_symmetry.space_group_name_H-M   'P 1'
#
loop_
_entity.id
_entity.type
_entity.pdbx_description
1 polymer ?
#
loop_
_entity_poly.entity_id
_entity_poly.type
_entity_poly.pdbx_seq_one_letter_code
_entity_poly.pdbx_strand_id
1 'polypeptide(L)'
;METKQSIPLLMPYKMGPFNLSHRVVLAPLTRSRSYGNIPQPNAKLYYTQRTTPGGLLISESCVVSETSLGYPDLPGLWNRDQVEAWKPIVDAVHSKGGIFFCQIWHGGRVFHQDQPNGEAPVSSTDKPLMCKNMYGGQFKPPRRLRSDELPAIVNDFRIAARNAIEAGKQSLFPFGC
;
A
#
# COMPACT_ATOMS: atom_id res chain seq x y z
N MET A 1 -5.35 34.01 33.60
CA MET A 1 -4.62 33.44 32.45
C MET A 1 -4.98 31.97 32.39
N GLU A 2 -5.88 31.58 31.48
CA GLU A 2 -6.25 30.18 31.28
C GLU A 2 -5.03 29.42 30.74
N THR A 3 -4.58 28.40 31.47
CA THR A 3 -3.63 27.42 30.95
C THR A 3 -4.31 26.67 29.82
N LYS A 4 -3.99 27.03 28.58
CA LYS A 4 -4.46 26.36 27.36
C LYS A 4 -4.16 24.86 27.49
N GLN A 5 -5.19 24.06 27.75
CA GLN A 5 -5.06 22.62 27.97
C GLN A 5 -4.42 21.99 26.73
N SER A 6 -3.25 21.36 26.90
CA SER A 6 -2.55 20.72 25.78
C SER A 6 -3.36 19.53 25.29
N ILE A 7 -3.76 19.52 24.02
CA ILE A 7 -4.46 18.39 23.41
C ILE A 7 -3.40 17.35 23.01
N PRO A 8 -3.32 16.17 23.66
CA PRO A 8 -2.23 15.21 23.42
C PRO A 8 -2.10 14.75 21.96
N LEU A 9 -3.22 14.69 21.24
CA LEU A 9 -3.29 14.29 19.83
C LEU A 9 -2.60 15.31 18.89
N LEU A 10 -2.58 16.59 19.27
CA LEU A 10 -1.99 17.67 18.49
C LEU A 10 -0.52 17.96 18.87
N MET A 11 0.03 17.18 19.80
CA MET A 11 1.43 17.32 20.20
C MET A 11 2.37 16.66 19.18
N PRO A 12 3.54 17.26 18.90
CA PRO A 12 4.55 16.65 18.05
C PRO A 12 5.00 15.26 18.53
N TYR A 13 5.57 14.50 17.60
CA TYR A 13 6.11 13.17 17.88
C TYR A 13 7.30 12.86 16.98
N LYS A 14 8.40 12.37 17.56
CA LYS A 14 9.58 11.92 16.82
C LYS A 14 9.47 10.43 16.54
N MET A 15 9.22 10.07 15.28
CA MET A 15 9.13 8.69 14.80
C MET A 15 10.40 8.33 14.03
N GLY A 16 11.40 7.80 14.73
CA GLY A 16 12.71 7.52 14.14
C GLY A 16 13.35 8.79 13.56
N PRO A 17 13.64 8.85 12.23
CA PRO A 17 14.16 10.06 11.59
C PRO A 17 13.07 11.10 11.25
N PHE A 18 11.79 10.77 11.41
CA PHE A 18 10.67 11.64 11.04
C PHE A 18 10.18 12.47 12.22
N ASN A 19 10.01 13.77 12.02
CA ASN A 19 9.39 14.67 13.00
C ASN A 19 7.95 14.94 12.57
N LEU A 20 6.98 14.40 13.31
CA LEU A 20 5.57 14.64 13.09
C LEU A 20 5.13 15.87 13.89
N SER A 21 4.30 16.73 13.29
CA SER A 21 3.72 17.91 13.97
C SER A 21 2.54 17.54 14.88
N HIS A 22 1.90 16.40 14.62
CA HIS A 22 0.76 15.87 15.37
C HIS A 22 0.68 14.35 15.23
N ARG A 23 -0.24 13.73 15.98
CA ARG A 23 -0.39 12.27 16.05
C ARG A 23 -1.58 11.72 15.25
N VAL A 24 -2.24 12.57 14.46
CA VAL A 24 -3.26 12.14 13.49
C VAL A 24 -2.58 11.58 12.25
N VAL A 25 -2.98 10.38 11.82
CA VAL A 25 -2.42 9.65 10.68
C VAL A 25 -3.54 9.31 9.70
N LEU A 26 -3.30 9.48 8.40
CA LEU A 26 -4.16 8.87 7.39
C LEU A 26 -3.82 7.39 7.28
N ALA A 27 -4.73 6.54 7.77
CA ALA A 27 -4.63 5.09 7.66
C ALA A 27 -4.62 4.64 6.18
N PRO A 28 -4.07 3.46 5.87
CA PRO A 28 -4.14 2.88 4.52
C PRO A 28 -5.60 2.56 4.17
N LEU A 29 -6.07 3.11 3.05
CA LEU A 29 -7.45 2.95 2.60
C LEU A 29 -7.48 2.55 1.13
N THR A 30 -7.64 1.25 0.84
CA THR A 30 -7.86 0.76 -0.52
C THR A 30 -9.02 1.45 -1.18
N ARG A 31 -8.77 2.08 -2.33
CA ARG A 31 -9.80 2.83 -3.05
C ARG A 31 -10.25 2.11 -4.33
N SER A 32 -9.45 1.29 -4.99
CA SER A 32 -9.83 0.74 -6.31
C SER A 32 -10.11 1.85 -7.33
N ARG A 33 -9.15 2.79 -7.47
CA ARG A 33 -9.18 3.87 -8.47
C ARG A 33 -7.92 3.91 -9.35
N SER A 34 -7.15 2.82 -9.37
CA SER A 34 -5.90 2.70 -10.13
C SER A 34 -6.08 1.72 -11.28
N TYR A 35 -6.69 2.19 -12.37
CA TYR A 35 -6.99 1.37 -13.55
C TYR A 35 -5.71 0.83 -14.19
N GLY A 36 -5.71 -0.44 -14.59
CA GLY A 36 -4.51 -1.11 -15.09
C GLY A 36 -3.36 -1.16 -14.07
N ASN A 37 -3.69 -1.07 -12.78
CA ASN A 37 -2.75 -0.95 -11.67
C ASN A 37 -1.86 0.30 -11.70
N ILE A 38 -2.25 1.33 -12.47
CA ILE A 38 -1.55 2.60 -12.54
C ILE A 38 -2.27 3.64 -11.67
N PRO A 39 -1.59 4.26 -10.69
CA PRO A 39 -2.14 5.39 -9.94
C PRO A 39 -2.65 6.50 -10.87
N GLN A 40 -3.87 6.96 -10.64
CA GLN A 40 -4.51 7.95 -11.49
C GLN A 40 -4.27 9.39 -11.00
N PRO A 41 -4.39 10.42 -11.86
CA PRO A 41 -4.17 11.82 -11.46
C PRO A 41 -5.07 12.29 -10.30
N ASN A 42 -6.25 11.70 -10.12
CA ASN A 42 -7.14 12.00 -9.00
C ASN A 42 -6.55 11.60 -7.63
N ALA A 43 -5.63 10.63 -7.57
CA ALA A 43 -4.94 10.23 -6.35
C ALA A 43 -4.05 11.37 -5.84
N LYS A 44 -3.42 12.13 -6.74
CA LYS A 44 -2.67 13.35 -6.38
C LYS A 44 -3.55 14.32 -5.60
N LEU A 45 -4.73 14.64 -6.14
CA LEU A 45 -5.69 15.51 -5.46
C LEU A 45 -6.12 14.91 -4.10
N TYR A 46 -6.46 13.62 -4.08
CA TYR A 46 -6.91 12.91 -2.89
C TYR A 46 -5.93 12.99 -1.71
N TYR A 47 -4.66 12.67 -1.94
CA TYR A 47 -3.63 12.72 -0.90
C TYR A 47 -3.28 14.17 -0.54
N THR A 48 -3.14 15.06 -1.53
CA THR A 48 -2.84 16.48 -1.29
C THR A 48 -3.89 17.16 -0.41
N GLN A 49 -5.18 16.82 -0.57
CA GLN A 49 -6.25 17.35 0.29
C GLN A 49 -6.14 16.91 1.74
N ARG A 50 -5.52 15.75 2.01
CA ARG A 50 -5.36 15.16 3.35
C ARG A 50 -4.03 15.49 4.00
N THR A 51 -3.12 16.12 3.26
CA THR A 51 -1.82 16.49 3.78
C THR A 51 -1.87 17.75 4.63
N THR A 52 -1.33 17.62 5.84
CA THR A 52 -1.00 18.70 6.77
C THR A 52 0.53 18.76 6.97
N PRO A 53 1.11 19.92 7.32
CA PRO A 53 2.54 20.03 7.59
C PRO A 53 2.97 19.13 8.76
N GLY A 54 3.91 18.20 8.51
CA GLY A 54 4.37 17.19 9.45
C GLY A 54 3.32 16.11 9.79
N GLY A 55 2.28 15.97 8.99
CA GLY A 55 1.32 14.87 9.08
C GLY A 55 1.83 13.61 8.38
N LEU A 56 1.56 12.44 8.97
CA LEU A 56 1.87 11.13 8.37
C LEU A 56 0.67 10.61 7.57
N LEU A 57 0.93 10.19 6.34
CA LEU A 57 -0.03 9.53 5.47
C LEU A 57 0.52 8.18 5.04
N ILE A 58 -0.32 7.16 5.10
CA ILE A 58 -0.02 5.82 4.58
C ILE A 58 -0.87 5.62 3.33
N SER A 59 -0.24 5.21 2.22
CA SER A 59 -0.92 4.96 0.96
C SER A 59 -1.97 3.86 1.09
N GLU A 60 -2.87 3.81 0.12
CA GLU A 60 -3.61 2.59 -0.17
C GLU A 60 -2.66 1.41 -0.50
N SER A 61 -3.17 0.19 -0.44
CA SER A 61 -2.37 -1.02 -0.67
C SER A 61 -1.75 -1.04 -2.07
N CYS A 62 -0.43 -0.94 -2.13
CA CYS A 62 0.38 -1.00 -3.33
C CYS A 62 0.86 -2.43 -3.57
N VAL A 63 0.40 -3.02 -4.66
CA VAL A 63 0.63 -4.42 -4.98
C VAL A 63 2.07 -4.61 -5.49
N VAL A 64 2.74 -5.67 -5.05
CA VAL A 64 4.18 -5.89 -5.31
C VAL A 64 4.47 -6.63 -6.62
N SER A 65 3.46 -7.22 -7.25
CA SER A 65 3.56 -8.02 -8.49
C SER A 65 2.16 -8.31 -9.06
N GLU A 66 2.08 -8.72 -10.33
CA GLU A 66 0.79 -9.15 -10.92
C GLU A 66 0.15 -10.32 -10.16
N THR A 67 0.98 -11.20 -9.58
CA THR A 67 0.55 -12.38 -8.83
C THR A 67 0.09 -12.08 -7.41
N SER A 68 0.21 -10.83 -6.97
CA SER A 68 -0.08 -10.41 -5.60
C SER A 68 -1.32 -9.53 -5.46
N LEU A 69 -2.09 -9.38 -6.55
CA LEU A 69 -3.39 -8.70 -6.56
C LEU A 69 -4.38 -9.36 -5.59
N GLY A 70 -5.45 -8.65 -5.27
CA GLY A 70 -6.52 -9.25 -4.46
C GLY A 70 -7.83 -8.49 -4.50
N TYR A 71 -7.77 -7.22 -4.93
CA TYR A 71 -8.91 -6.41 -5.32
C TYR A 71 -8.66 -5.82 -6.71
N PRO A 72 -9.71 -5.47 -7.48
CA PRO A 72 -9.54 -4.74 -8.72
C PRO A 72 -8.99 -3.32 -8.48
N ASP A 73 -8.35 -2.77 -9.52
CA ASP A 73 -7.92 -1.37 -9.60
C ASP A 73 -7.05 -0.89 -8.44
N LEU A 74 -6.25 -1.80 -7.87
CA LEU A 74 -5.22 -1.49 -6.89
C LEU A 74 -3.98 -0.93 -7.59
N PRO A 75 -3.32 0.11 -7.05
CA PRO A 75 -2.08 0.57 -7.62
C PRO A 75 -0.97 -0.47 -7.43
N GLY A 76 -0.08 -0.58 -8.41
CA GLY A 76 1.11 -1.42 -8.35
C GLY A 76 2.39 -0.64 -8.04
N LEU A 77 3.47 -1.39 -7.83
CA LEU A 77 4.81 -0.86 -7.64
C LEU A 77 5.93 -1.79 -8.13
N TRP A 78 5.66 -2.61 -9.15
CA TRP A 78 6.63 -3.58 -9.69
C TRP A 78 7.29 -3.13 -11.00
N ASN A 79 6.67 -2.21 -11.74
CA ASN A 79 7.17 -1.74 -13.04
C ASN A 79 7.44 -0.22 -13.06
N ARG A 80 8.05 0.25 -14.15
CA ARG A 80 8.47 1.64 -14.29
C ARG A 80 7.30 2.62 -14.39
N ASP A 81 6.28 2.28 -15.16
CA ASP A 81 5.14 3.16 -15.40
C ASP A 81 4.37 3.46 -14.11
N GLN A 82 4.25 2.45 -13.24
CA GLN A 82 3.70 2.60 -11.90
C GLN A 82 4.51 3.56 -11.04
N VAL A 83 5.85 3.42 -11.06
CA VAL A 83 6.76 4.30 -10.32
C VAL A 83 6.64 5.75 -10.80
N GLU A 84 6.66 5.98 -12.12
CA GLU A 84 6.52 7.32 -12.69
C GLU A 84 5.15 7.94 -12.36
N ALA A 85 4.08 7.14 -12.32
CA ALA A 85 2.75 7.60 -11.92
C ALA A 85 2.66 7.98 -10.43
N TRP A 86 3.44 7.33 -9.56
CA TRP A 86 3.49 7.67 -8.13
C TRP A 86 4.24 8.97 -7.82
N LYS A 87 5.30 9.28 -8.57
CA LYS A 87 6.12 10.50 -8.34
C LYS A 87 5.31 11.79 -8.15
N PRO A 88 4.42 12.20 -9.07
CA PRO A 88 3.68 13.46 -8.93
C PRO A 88 2.71 13.45 -7.73
N ILE A 89 2.29 12.29 -7.24
CA ILE A 89 1.43 12.14 -6.06
C ILE A 89 2.27 12.41 -4.80
N VAL A 90 3.43 11.77 -4.71
CA VAL A 90 4.36 11.85 -3.58
C VAL A 90 4.94 13.25 -3.47
N ASP A 91 5.33 13.84 -4.60
CA ASP A 91 5.83 15.22 -4.65
C ASP A 91 4.79 16.22 -4.16
N ALA A 92 3.51 16.00 -4.44
CA ALA A 92 2.43 16.87 -3.95
C ALA A 92 2.23 16.78 -2.44
N VAL A 93 2.40 15.59 -1.85
CA VAL A 93 2.39 15.41 -0.39
C VAL A 93 3.60 16.10 0.25
N HIS A 94 4.81 15.87 -0.29
CA HIS A 94 6.03 16.48 0.24
C HIS A 94 6.03 18.01 0.09
N SER A 95 5.48 18.55 -1.00
CA SER A 95 5.36 20.00 -1.22
C SER A 95 4.46 20.68 -0.18
N LYS A 96 3.54 19.94 0.45
CA LYS A 96 2.74 20.40 1.59
C LYS A 96 3.37 20.12 2.96
N GLY A 97 4.59 19.60 3.00
CA GLY A 97 5.31 19.22 4.22
C GLY A 97 4.80 17.93 4.87
N GLY A 98 4.03 17.11 4.15
CA GLY A 98 3.58 15.81 4.63
C GLY A 98 4.67 14.76 4.57
N ILE A 99 4.50 13.69 5.34
CA ILE A 99 5.33 12.49 5.30
C ILE A 99 4.49 11.37 4.72
N PHE A 100 5.01 10.72 3.66
CA PHE A 100 4.27 9.72 2.89
C PHE A 100 4.92 8.35 2.98
N PHE A 101 4.14 7.36 3.39
CA PHE A 101 4.58 5.97 3.47
C PHE A 101 3.80 5.12 2.46
N CYS A 102 4.51 4.25 1.75
CA CYS A 102 3.90 3.28 0.86
C CYS A 102 3.61 1.98 1.62
N GLN A 103 2.34 1.55 1.60
CA GLN A 103 1.93 0.24 2.08
C GLN A 103 2.12 -0.79 0.97
N ILE A 104 3.20 -1.57 1.01
CA ILE A 104 3.38 -2.69 0.06
C ILE A 104 2.57 -3.90 0.50
N TRP A 105 1.93 -4.56 -0.46
CA TRP A 105 0.87 -5.54 -0.20
C TRP A 105 0.92 -6.75 -1.13
N HIS A 106 0.56 -7.91 -0.57
CA HIS A 106 0.37 -9.16 -1.30
C HIS A 106 -0.92 -9.84 -0.83
N GLY A 107 -1.89 -10.02 -1.73
CA GLY A 107 -3.23 -10.55 -1.43
C GLY A 107 -3.23 -12.03 -1.01
N GLY A 108 -2.26 -12.81 -1.49
CA GLY A 108 -2.12 -14.23 -1.12
C GLY A 108 -3.37 -15.02 -1.51
N ARG A 109 -4.00 -15.73 -0.56
CA ARG A 109 -5.27 -16.44 -0.80
C ARG A 109 -6.50 -15.54 -0.85
N VAL A 110 -6.38 -14.26 -0.50
CA VAL A 110 -7.43 -13.24 -0.73
C VAL A 110 -7.25 -12.69 -2.15
N PHE A 111 -7.18 -13.59 -3.14
CA PHE A 111 -7.05 -13.22 -4.54
C PHE A 111 -8.42 -13.29 -5.19
N HIS A 112 -8.79 -12.26 -5.94
CA HIS A 112 -10.11 -12.16 -6.52
C HIS A 112 -10.26 -12.96 -7.83
N GLN A 113 -9.22 -12.98 -8.66
CA GLN A 113 -9.23 -13.63 -9.99
C GLN A 113 -8.37 -14.90 -10.02
N ASP A 114 -8.24 -15.54 -11.17
CA ASP A 114 -7.14 -16.49 -11.34
C ASP A 114 -5.84 -15.71 -11.45
N GLN A 115 -4.74 -16.33 -11.00
CA GLN A 115 -3.41 -15.80 -11.24
C GLN A 115 -3.16 -15.71 -12.75
N PRO A 116 -2.15 -14.93 -13.19
CA PRO A 116 -1.65 -15.03 -14.55
C PRO A 116 -1.52 -16.51 -14.98
N ASN A 117 -1.95 -16.82 -16.21
CA ASN A 117 -2.01 -18.19 -16.76
C ASN A 117 -3.07 -19.13 -16.14
N GLY A 118 -4.00 -18.62 -15.34
CA GLY A 118 -5.09 -19.43 -14.78
C GLY A 118 -4.70 -20.21 -13.52
N GLU A 119 -3.55 -19.91 -12.90
CA GLU A 119 -3.11 -20.62 -11.71
C GLU A 119 -3.95 -20.27 -10.46
N ALA A 120 -3.98 -21.20 -9.50
CA ALA A 120 -4.59 -20.96 -8.21
C ALA A 120 -3.77 -19.92 -7.40
N PRO A 121 -4.42 -19.07 -6.59
CA PRO A 121 -3.71 -18.10 -5.77
C PRO A 121 -2.80 -18.78 -4.75
N VAL A 122 -1.71 -18.11 -4.36
CA VAL A 122 -0.70 -18.70 -3.47
C VAL A 122 -0.96 -18.39 -2.00
N SER A 123 -0.59 -19.32 -1.12
CA SER A 123 -0.63 -19.11 0.33
C SER A 123 0.34 -20.03 1.07
N SER A 124 0.44 -19.85 2.39
CA SER A 124 1.18 -20.76 3.27
C SER A 124 0.51 -22.13 3.42
N THR A 125 -0.74 -22.27 2.98
CA THR A 125 -1.57 -23.46 3.07
C THR A 125 -2.45 -23.63 1.84
N ASP A 126 -3.05 -24.80 1.68
CA ASP A 126 -4.04 -25.16 0.66
C ASP A 126 -5.50 -24.91 1.10
N LYS A 127 -5.70 -24.42 2.34
CA LYS A 127 -7.02 -24.16 2.91
C LYS A 127 -7.66 -22.88 2.33
N PRO A 128 -8.84 -22.98 1.68
CA PRO A 128 -9.57 -21.83 1.19
C PRO A 128 -10.08 -20.94 2.33
N LEU A 129 -10.47 -19.72 1.99
CA LEU A 129 -11.22 -18.86 2.89
C LEU A 129 -12.68 -19.30 2.91
N MET A 130 -13.24 -19.44 4.12
CA MET A 130 -14.62 -19.88 4.32
C MET A 130 -15.65 -18.75 4.16
N CYS A 131 -15.20 -17.50 4.08
CA CYS A 131 -16.05 -16.34 3.86
C CYS A 131 -16.32 -16.11 2.37
N LYS A 132 -17.35 -15.30 2.08
CA LYS A 132 -17.61 -14.82 0.73
C LYS A 132 -16.58 -13.76 0.32
N ASN A 133 -16.19 -13.77 -0.94
CA ASN A 133 -15.42 -12.70 -1.55
C ASN A 133 -16.27 -11.42 -1.68
N MET A 134 -15.66 -10.32 -2.10
CA MET A 134 -16.34 -9.02 -2.20
C MET A 134 -17.53 -9.00 -3.20
N TYR A 135 -17.66 -10.01 -4.05
CA TYR A 135 -18.75 -10.19 -5.02
C TYR A 135 -19.77 -11.25 -4.59
N GLY A 136 -19.67 -11.75 -3.35
CA GLY A 136 -20.57 -12.76 -2.83
C GLY A 136 -20.25 -14.20 -3.25
N GLY A 137 -19.20 -14.42 -4.04
CA GLY A 137 -18.70 -15.73 -4.45
C GLY A 137 -17.79 -16.39 -3.41
N GLN A 138 -17.39 -17.64 -3.63
CA GLN A 138 -16.42 -18.33 -2.78
C GLN A 138 -14.99 -18.10 -3.27
N PHE A 139 -14.02 -18.12 -2.36
CA PHE A 139 -12.60 -18.12 -2.74
C PHE A 139 -12.18 -19.51 -3.21
N LYS A 140 -11.39 -19.56 -4.30
CA LYS A 140 -10.79 -20.81 -4.76
C LYS A 140 -9.76 -21.32 -3.74
N PRO A 141 -9.60 -22.64 -3.58
CA PRO A 141 -8.50 -23.19 -2.79
C PRO A 141 -7.15 -22.66 -3.29
N PRO A 142 -6.32 -22.08 -2.41
CA PRO A 142 -5.00 -21.63 -2.80
C PRO A 142 -4.05 -22.80 -3.00
N ARG A 143 -2.98 -22.57 -3.76
CA ARG A 143 -1.82 -23.45 -3.80
C ARG A 143 -0.89 -23.12 -2.64
N ARG A 144 -0.45 -24.14 -1.92
CA ARG A 144 0.61 -24.01 -0.93
C ARG A 144 1.93 -23.66 -1.62
N LEU A 145 2.57 -22.59 -1.15
CA LEU A 145 3.90 -22.21 -1.59
C LEU A 145 4.92 -23.27 -1.18
N ARG A 146 5.78 -23.63 -2.13
CA ARG A 146 6.96 -24.44 -1.87
C ARG A 146 8.09 -23.53 -1.37
N SER A 147 9.04 -24.12 -0.64
CA SER A 147 10.15 -23.37 -0.05
C SER A 147 11.05 -22.69 -1.10
N ASP A 148 11.16 -23.27 -2.31
CA ASP A 148 11.90 -22.71 -3.45
C ASP A 148 11.25 -21.48 -4.07
N GLU A 149 9.96 -21.22 -3.80
CA GLU A 149 9.23 -20.07 -4.34
C GLU A 149 9.30 -18.83 -3.43
N LEU A 150 9.57 -19.02 -2.14
CA LEU A 150 9.65 -17.93 -1.16
C LEU A 150 10.70 -16.85 -1.51
N PRO A 151 11.91 -17.20 -2.02
CA PRO A 151 12.88 -16.19 -2.43
C PRO A 151 12.36 -15.24 -3.51
N ALA A 152 11.53 -15.72 -4.44
CA ALA A 152 10.92 -14.88 -5.48
C ALA A 152 9.96 -13.85 -4.88
N ILE A 153 9.08 -14.28 -3.95
CA ILE A 153 8.15 -13.37 -3.26
C ILE A 153 8.91 -12.33 -2.45
N VAL A 154 9.93 -12.74 -1.69
CA VAL A 154 10.79 -11.80 -0.95
C VAL A 154 11.45 -10.80 -1.90
N ASN A 155 11.86 -11.25 -3.08
CA ASN A 155 12.43 -10.39 -4.11
C ASN A 155 11.39 -9.40 -4.70
N ASP A 156 10.12 -9.77 -4.83
CA ASP A 156 9.06 -8.86 -5.26
C ASP A 156 8.86 -7.72 -4.24
N PHE A 157 8.80 -8.06 -2.95
CA PHE A 157 8.77 -7.04 -1.87
C PHE A 157 10.01 -6.14 -1.91
N ARG A 158 11.19 -6.72 -2.16
CA ARG A 158 12.46 -5.96 -2.28
C ARG A 158 12.44 -5.00 -3.47
N ILE A 159 11.91 -5.43 -4.62
CA ILE A 159 11.78 -4.59 -5.82
C ILE A 159 10.78 -3.47 -5.56
N ALA A 160 9.59 -3.80 -5.05
CA ALA A 160 8.56 -2.82 -4.72
C ALA A 160 9.06 -1.77 -3.71
N ALA A 161 9.82 -2.19 -2.69
CA ALA A 161 10.44 -1.28 -1.74
C ALA A 161 11.43 -0.31 -2.40
N ARG A 162 12.28 -0.80 -3.32
CA ARG A 162 13.21 0.05 -4.07
C ARG A 162 12.46 1.02 -4.97
N ASN A 163 11.43 0.55 -5.65
CA ASN A 163 10.56 1.33 -6.51
C ASN A 163 9.79 2.41 -5.72
N ALA A 164 9.38 2.13 -4.49
CA ALA A 164 8.77 3.12 -3.58
C ALA A 164 9.73 4.27 -3.28
N ILE A 165 10.99 3.95 -2.96
CA ILE A 165 12.05 4.94 -2.70
C ILE A 165 12.39 5.73 -3.97
N GLU A 166 12.26 5.12 -5.14
CA GLU A 166 12.49 5.83 -6.41
C GLU A 166 11.32 6.74 -6.81
N ALA A 167 10.09 6.37 -6.47
CA ALA A 167 8.90 7.20 -6.67
C ALA A 167 8.88 8.47 -5.80
N GLY A 168 9.93 8.72 -5.00
CA GLY A 168 10.12 9.86 -4.11
C GLY A 168 10.77 9.38 -2.81
N LYS A 169 11.31 10.27 -1.97
CA LYS A 169 11.91 9.92 -0.66
C LYS A 169 10.87 9.37 0.35
N GLN A 170 10.21 8.28 0.00
CA GLN A 170 9.20 7.59 0.78
C GLN A 170 9.88 6.66 1.77
N SER A 171 9.21 6.44 2.89
CA SER A 171 9.56 5.37 3.82
C SER A 171 8.52 4.27 3.77
N LEU A 172 8.96 3.04 4.02
CA LEU A 172 8.18 1.85 3.71
C LEU A 172 7.38 1.37 4.92
N PHE A 173 6.14 0.92 4.70
CA PHE A 173 5.37 0.19 5.71
C PHE A 173 4.96 -1.19 5.16
N PRO A 174 5.65 -2.29 5.53
CA PRO A 174 5.23 -3.62 5.11
C PRO A 174 3.93 -4.01 5.83
N PHE A 175 2.94 -4.48 5.07
CA PHE A 175 1.74 -5.09 5.65
C PHE A 175 1.88 -6.61 5.66
N GLY A 176 1.90 -7.20 6.86
CA GLY A 176 1.90 -8.65 7.05
C GLY A 176 0.54 -9.09 7.58
N CYS A 177 -0.16 -9.94 6.81
CA CYS A 177 -1.25 -10.79 7.28
C CYS A 177 -0.80 -12.25 7.25
#